data_AF-A0A918K8G9-F1
#
_entry.id   AF-A0A918K8G9-F1
#
_cell.length_a   1.000
_cell.length_b   1.000
_cell.length_c   1.000
_cell.angle_alpha   90.00
_cell.angle_beta   90.00
_cell.angle_gamma   90.00
#
_symmetry.space_group_name_H-M   'P 1'
#
loop_
_entity.id
_entity.type
_entity.pdbx_description
1 polymer ?
#
loop_
_entity_poly.entity_id
_entity_poly.type
_entity_poly.pdbx_seq_one_letter_code
_entity_poly.pdbx_strand_id
1 'polypeptide(L)' 'MANERVFRCFTCRTYEAHRPPAGEPERRWLRELTGKKYVDDYWMCTRGECRNVRYAWDDDPFDPPLRMPEFD' A
#
# COMPACT_ATOMS: atom_id res chain seq x y z
N MET A 1 8.82 -10.13 -10.99
CA MET A 1 8.31 -9.02 -11.82
C MET A 1 7.27 -8.32 -10.98
N ALA A 2 7.53 -7.08 -10.55
CA ALA A 2 6.58 -6.34 -9.74
C ALA A 2 5.30 -6.11 -10.55
N ASN A 3 4.20 -6.69 -10.09
CA ASN A 3 2.87 -6.50 -10.66
C ASN A 3 2.35 -5.12 -10.27
N GLU A 4 2.92 -4.07 -10.86
CA GLU A 4 2.48 -2.70 -10.64
C GLU A 4 1.14 -2.43 -11.37
N ARG A 5 0.26 -1.67 -10.73
CA ARG A 5 -1.01 -1.23 -11.29
C ARG A 5 -1.26 0.24 -10.94
N VAL A 6 -1.97 0.94 -11.82
CA VAL A 6 -2.34 2.34 -11.61
C VAL A 6 -3.61 2.41 -10.78
N PHE A 7 -3.54 3.10 -9.65
CA PHE A 7 -4.66 3.34 -8.74
C PHE A 7 -4.70 4.80 -8.32
N ARG A 8 -5.88 5.29 -7.91
CA ARG A 8 -5.97 6.61 -7.29
C ARG A 8 -5.25 6.57 -5.95
N CYS A 9 -4.30 7.48 -5.76
CA CYS A 9 -3.61 7.67 -4.49
C CYS A 9 -4.26 8.82 -3.73
N PHE A 10 -4.73 8.57 -2.51
CA PHE A 10 -5.30 9.60 -1.65
C PHE A 10 -4.31 10.73 -1.37
N THR A 11 -3.09 10.38 -0.97
CA THR A 11 -2.04 11.36 -0.61
C THR A 11 -1.58 12.19 -1.82
N CYS A 12 -1.36 11.57 -2.99
CA CYS A 12 -0.95 12.31 -4.19
C CYS A 12 -2.11 13.06 -4.85
N ARG A 13 -3.37 12.68 -4.57
CA ARG A 13 -4.59 13.20 -5.21
C ARG A 13 -4.61 13.00 -6.74
N THR A 14 -3.94 11.96 -7.23
CA THR A 14 -3.85 11.59 -8.66
C THR A 14 -3.72 10.07 -8.82
N TYR A 15 -3.85 9.57 -10.04
CA TYR A 15 -3.62 8.18 -10.39
C TYR A 15 -2.13 7.91 -10.53
N GLU A 16 -1.60 7.01 -9.70
CA GLU A 16 -0.17 6.69 -9.64
C GLU A 16 0.05 5.19 -9.70
N ALA A 17 1.27 4.80 -10.09
CA ALA A 17 1.69 3.42 -9.97
C ALA A 17 1.68 2.98 -8.49
N HIS A 18 1.14 1.79 -8.25
CA HIS A 18 1.20 1.12 -6.97
C HIS A 18 1.69 -0.32 -7.18
N ARG A 19 2.37 -0.85 -6.17
CA ARG A 19 2.79 -2.25 -6.11
C ARG A 19 2.17 -2.95 -4.91
N PRO A 20 2.01 -4.29 -4.93
CA PRO A 20 1.70 -5.02 -3.72
C PRO A 20 2.86 -4.99 -2.73
N PRO A 21 2.62 -5.40 -1.47
CA PRO A 21 3.69 -5.56 -0.49
C PRO A 21 4.73 -6.60 -0.95
N ALA A 22 6.00 -6.22 -0.87
CA ALA A 22 7.15 -7.01 -1.23
C ALA A 22 7.76 -7.65 0.02
N GLY A 23 7.91 -8.98 -0.03
CA GLY A 23 8.56 -9.74 1.05
C GLY A 23 7.73 -9.83 2.34
N GLU A 24 8.27 -10.56 3.31
CA GLU A 24 7.62 -10.80 4.60
C GLU A 24 7.57 -9.57 5.55
N PRO A 25 8.53 -8.63 5.58
CA PRO A 25 8.46 -7.47 6.47
C PRO A 25 7.24 -6.58 6.22
N GLU A 26 7.02 -6.18 4.96
CA GLU A 26 5.87 -5.36 4.57
C GLU A 26 4.54 -6.10 4.82
N ARG A 27 4.51 -7.40 4.51
CA ARG A 27 3.32 -8.25 4.75
C ARG A 27 3.04 -8.38 6.24
N ARG A 28 4.05 -8.59 7.09
CA ARG A 28 3.90 -8.68 8.53
C ARG A 28 3.34 -7.38 9.08
N TRP A 29 3.91 -6.23 8.70
CA TRP A 29 3.44 -4.93 9.14
C TRP A 29 1.96 -4.70 8.77
N LEU A 30 1.55 -5.06 7.55
CA LEU A 30 0.14 -4.97 7.15
C LEU A 30 -0.77 -5.90 7.96
N ARG A 31 -0.31 -7.12 8.29
CA ARG A 31 -1.08 -8.07 9.10
C ARG A 31 -1.25 -7.55 10.53
N GLU A 32 -0.21 -7.00 11.12
CA GLU A 32 -0.25 -6.40 12.46
C GLU A 32 -1.15 -5.17 12.49
N LEU A 33 -1.07 -4.33 11.45
CA LEU A 33 -1.88 -3.13 11.33
C LEU A 33 -3.37 -3.44 11.13
N THR A 34 -3.69 -4.41 10.27
CA THR A 34 -5.08 -4.66 9.83
C THR A 34 -5.77 -5.80 10.56
N GLY A 35 -5.02 -6.61 11.31
CA GLY A 35 -5.48 -7.87 11.90
C GLY A 35 -5.83 -8.97 10.87
N LYS A 36 -5.64 -8.72 9.57
CA LYS A 36 -5.98 -9.68 8.50
C LYS A 36 -4.86 -10.68 8.32
N LYS A 37 -5.23 -11.92 7.95
CA LYS A 37 -4.26 -12.97 7.59
C LYS A 37 -3.66 -12.78 6.19
N TYR A 38 -4.50 -12.33 5.24
CA TYR A 38 -4.13 -12.11 3.84
C TYR A 38 -4.06 -10.63 3.55
N VAL A 39 -2.92 -10.20 3.01
CA VAL A 39 -2.59 -8.79 2.79
C VAL A 39 -2.08 -8.51 1.37
N ASP A 40 -2.16 -9.48 0.47
CA ASP A 40 -1.76 -9.35 -0.93
C ASP A 40 -2.71 -8.43 -1.74
N ASP A 41 -3.89 -8.14 -1.20
CA ASP A 41 -4.84 -7.16 -1.72
C ASP A 41 -4.53 -5.71 -1.31
N TYR A 42 -3.47 -5.47 -0.53
CA TYR A 42 -3.03 -4.11 -0.24
C TYR A 42 -2.03 -3.63 -1.29
N TRP A 43 -2.11 -2.34 -1.59
CA TRP A 43 -1.33 -1.70 -2.63
C TRP A 43 -0.68 -0.44 -2.09
N MET A 44 0.58 -0.24 -2.42
CA MET A 44 1.39 0.89 -1.97
C MET A 44 1.79 1.76 -3.15
N CYS A 45 1.56 3.07 -3.04
CA CYS A 45 2.00 4.03 -4.04
C CYS A 45 3.52 4.07 -4.17
N THR A 46 4.03 4.00 -5.40
CA THR A 46 5.47 4.04 -5.72
C THR A 46 5.96 5.43 -6.15
N ARG A 47 5.09 6.44 -6.14
CA ARG A 47 5.45 7.82 -6.51
C ARG A 47 6.36 8.44 -5.44
N GLY A 48 7.66 8.45 -5.69
CA GLY A 48 8.67 9.02 -4.79
C GLY A 48 8.55 8.43 -3.38
N GLU A 49 8.47 9.28 -2.36
CA GLU A 49 8.41 8.86 -0.96
C GLU A 49 6.97 8.65 -0.44
N CYS A 50 5.95 8.70 -1.31
CA CYS A 50 4.54 8.68 -0.91
C CYS A 50 4.19 7.47 -0.05
N ARG A 51 4.43 6.26 -0.57
CA ARG A 51 4.23 4.97 0.12
C ARG A 51 2.84 4.79 0.75
N ASN A 52 1.86 5.58 0.32
CA ASN A 52 0.50 5.49 0.83
C ASN A 52 -0.04 4.10 0.56
N VAL A 53 -0.52 3.44 1.61
CA VAL A 53 -1.14 2.12 1.51
C VAL A 53 -2.64 2.28 1.36
N ARG A 54 -3.20 1.53 0.42
CA ARG A 54 -4.65 1.39 0.21
C ARG A 54 -5.01 -0.07 0.05
N TYR A 55 -6.31 -0.36 0.14
CA TYR A 55 -6.84 -1.66 -0.27
C TYR A 55 -7.17 -1.65 -1.78
N ALA A 56 -7.07 -2.78 -2.47
CA ALA A 56 -7.31 -2.84 -3.92
C ALA A 56 -8.73 -2.41 -4.31
N TRP A 57 -9.71 -2.81 -3.49
CA TRP A 57 -11.14 -2.68 -3.74
C TRP A 57 -11.75 -1.41 -3.17
N ASP A 58 -10.97 -0.64 -2.43
CA ASP A 58 -11.42 0.54 -1.72
C ASP A 58 -10.46 1.70 -2.01
N ASP A 59 -10.99 2.83 -2.47
CA ASP A 59 -10.21 4.03 -2.74
C ASP A 59 -9.95 4.86 -1.47
N ASP A 60 -10.65 4.55 -0.38
CA ASP A 60 -10.45 5.19 0.89
C ASP A 60 -9.11 4.74 1.49
N PRO A 61 -8.29 5.69 1.95
CA PRO A 61 -7.07 5.36 2.67
C PRO A 61 -7.41 4.69 4.00
N PHE A 62 -6.38 4.23 4.71
CA PHE A 62 -6.52 4.11 6.17
C PHE A 62 -6.94 5.48 6.76
N ASP A 63 -7.69 5.47 7.87
CA ASP A 63 -8.00 6.68 8.63
C ASP A 63 -7.29 6.61 10.00
N PRO A 64 -6.21 7.40 10.22
CA PRO A 64 -5.58 8.35 9.28
C PRO A 64 -4.79 7.66 8.15
N PRO A 65 -4.48 8.36 7.03
CA PRO A 65 -3.72 7.78 5.92
C PRO A 65 -2.35 7.25 6.35
N LEU A 66 -2.10 5.97 6.12
CA LEU A 66 -0.87 5.29 6.52
C LEU A 66 0.09 5.11 5.36
N ARG A 67 1.37 5.36 5.65
CA ARG A 67 2.49 5.16 4.73
C ARG A 67 3.25 3.93 5.17
N MET A 68 3.62 3.08 4.21
CA MET A 68 4.48 1.95 4.52
C MET A 68 5.85 2.48 4.98
N PRO A 69 6.37 2.00 6.11
CA PRO A 69 7.73 2.32 6.53
C PRO A 69 8.76 1.69 5.57
N GLU A 70 9.98 2.20 5.61
CA GLU A 70 11.11 1.58 4.92
C GLU A 70 11.62 0.43 5.79
N PHE A 71 11.71 -0.75 5.18
CA PHE A 71 12.37 -1.90 5.76
C PHE A 71 13.67 -2.09 4.97
N ASP A 72 14.80 -1.89 5.65
CA ASP A 72 16.15 -2.16 5.12
C ASP A 72 16.39 -3.67 4.97
#